data_AF-A0A923EPC7-F1
#
_entry.id   AF-A0A923EPC7-F1
#
_cell.length_a   1.000
_cell.length_b   1.000
_cell.length_c   1.000
_cell.angle_alpha   90.00
_cell.angle_beta   90.00
_cell.angle_gamma   90.00
#
_symmetry.space_group_name_H-M   'P 1'
#
loop_
_entity.id
_entity.type
_entity.pdbx_description
1 polymer ?
#
loop_
_entity_poly.entity_id
_entity_poly.type
_entity_poly.pdbx_seq_one_letter_code
_entity_poly.pdbx_strand_id
1 'polypeptide(L)'
;MPGNDPVATGIAVFLAISFGPAVLLWLLLRVPTVVRRIAAAHRRRRCPPPTGPPLERLVADLRRLHHLVLAAHPPAPPTTRVRRLAVLAAYDDVLLATCRAVGIDDPPLRAWVEDGGTAGALDAGRDLARLRTEAELETTGVRIDPPGPAAA
;
A
#
# COMPACT_ATOMS: atom_id res chain seq x y z
N MET A 1 10.94 -8.27 54.06
CA MET A 1 12.17 -8.30 53.24
C MET A 1 12.09 -9.53 52.36
N PRO A 2 11.91 -9.41 51.03
CA PRO A 2 11.80 -10.60 50.20
C PRO A 2 13.17 -11.25 50.11
N GLY A 3 13.26 -12.51 50.55
CA GLY A 3 14.45 -13.34 50.44
C GLY A 3 14.80 -13.51 48.97
N ASN A 4 16.00 -13.09 48.61
CA ASN A 4 16.61 -13.46 47.34
C ASN A 4 17.00 -14.94 47.45
N ASP A 5 16.08 -15.83 47.08
CA ASP A 5 16.39 -17.24 47.00
C ASP A 5 17.38 -17.45 45.85
N PRO A 6 18.58 -18.02 46.10
CA PRO A 6 19.61 -18.21 45.08
C PRO A 6 19.10 -19.07 43.91
N VAL A 7 18.09 -19.91 44.16
CA VAL A 7 17.40 -20.72 43.18
C VAL A 7 16.55 -19.87 42.22
N ALA A 8 15.77 -18.90 42.74
CA ALA A 8 14.98 -18.00 41.91
C ALA A 8 15.89 -17.15 41.00
N THR A 9 17.04 -16.74 41.54
CA THR A 9 18.06 -16.00 40.78
C THR A 9 18.66 -16.87 39.67
N GLY A 10 18.99 -18.14 39.97
CA GLY A 10 19.52 -19.08 38.99
C GLY A 10 18.53 -19.39 37.86
N ILE A 11 17.25 -19.61 38.19
CA ILE A 11 16.19 -19.85 37.20
C ILE A 11 16.03 -18.63 36.29
N ALA A 12 16.01 -17.41 36.86
CA ALA A 12 15.90 -16.18 36.07
C ALA A 12 17.07 -16.00 35.10
N VAL A 13 18.31 -16.25 35.53
CA VAL A 13 19.50 -16.17 34.67
C VAL A 13 19.46 -17.22 33.55
N PHE A 14 19.07 -18.45 33.87
CA PHE A 14 18.99 -19.52 32.87
C PHE A 14 17.91 -19.23 31.82
N LEU A 15 16.73 -18.79 32.25
CA LEU A 15 15.67 -18.33 31.33
C LEU A 15 16.14 -17.15 30.47
N ALA A 16 16.83 -16.17 31.05
CA ALA A 16 17.34 -15.03 30.31
C ALA A 16 18.35 -15.45 29.24
N ILE A 17 19.23 -16.42 29.52
CA ILE A 17 20.24 -16.90 28.56
C ILE A 17 19.58 -17.76 27.46
N SER A 18 18.66 -18.67 27.81
CA SER A 18 18.00 -19.54 26.83
C SER A 18 16.98 -18.80 25.95
N PHE A 19 16.15 -17.95 26.54
CA PHE A 19 15.12 -17.21 25.80
C PHE A 19 15.61 -15.87 25.27
N GLY A 20 16.70 -15.33 25.80
CA GLY A 20 17.30 -14.06 25.36
C GLY A 20 17.47 -13.95 23.83
N PRO A 21 18.19 -14.86 23.15
CA PRO A 21 18.39 -14.76 21.72
C PRO A 21 17.10 -14.95 20.92
N ALA A 22 16.19 -15.82 21.37
CA ALA A 22 14.90 -16.04 20.72
C ALA A 22 13.98 -14.80 20.82
N VAL A 23 13.90 -14.20 22.01
CA VAL A 23 13.15 -12.97 22.27
C VAL A 23 13.78 -11.81 21.51
N LEU A 24 15.12 -11.71 21.47
CA LEU A 24 15.83 -10.67 20.74
C LEU A 24 15.55 -10.75 19.24
N LEU A 25 15.64 -11.95 18.65
CA LEU A 25 15.37 -12.16 17.22
C LEU A 25 13.90 -11.91 16.90
N TRP A 26 12.99 -12.39 17.76
CA TRP A 26 11.56 -12.15 17.63
C TRP A 26 11.24 -10.66 17.69
N LEU A 27 11.84 -9.94 18.65
CA LEU A 27 11.69 -8.50 18.78
C LEU A 27 12.23 -7.79 17.55
N LEU A 28 13.42 -8.15 17.05
CA LEU A 28 14.03 -7.52 15.88
C LEU A 28 13.17 -7.69 14.62
N LEU A 29 12.52 -8.84 14.45
CA LEU A 29 11.60 -9.11 13.33
C LEU A 29 10.22 -8.44 13.52
N ARG A 30 9.72 -8.34 14.77
CA ARG A 30 8.39 -7.80 15.08
C ARG A 30 8.39 -6.27 15.19
N VAL A 31 9.47 -5.67 15.68
CA VAL A 31 9.65 -4.21 15.84
C VAL A 31 9.30 -3.41 14.60
N PRO A 32 9.78 -3.71 13.37
CA PRO A 32 9.41 -2.92 12.20
C PRO A 32 7.90 -2.96 11.92
N THR A 33 7.24 -4.10 12.14
CA THR A 33 5.78 -4.22 11.94
C THR A 33 4.98 -3.48 13.01
N VAL A 34 5.43 -3.52 14.27
CA VAL A 34 4.77 -2.86 15.40
C VAL A 34 4.98 -1.35 15.35
N VAL A 35 6.20 -0.90 15.04
CA VAL A 35 6.52 0.51 14.84
C VAL A 35 5.71 1.09 13.68
N ARG A 36 5.59 0.38 12.54
CA ARG A 36 4.71 0.82 11.44
C ARG A 36 3.24 0.92 11.86
N ARG A 37 2.72 -0.05 12.63
CA ARG A 37 1.33 -0.02 13.12
C ARG A 37 1.08 1.11 14.13
N ILE A 38 2.00 1.33 15.06
CA ILE A 38 1.90 2.41 16.05
C ILE A 38 2.05 3.77 15.36
N ALA A 39 2.99 3.92 14.42
CA ALA A 39 3.16 5.14 13.63
C ALA A 39 1.91 5.44 12.77
N ALA A 40 1.32 4.42 12.14
CA ALA A 40 0.08 4.56 11.39
C ALA A 40 -1.10 4.94 12.30
N ALA A 41 -1.25 4.29 13.46
CA ALA A 41 -2.27 4.62 14.45
C ALA A 41 -2.10 6.05 15.00
N HIS A 42 -0.85 6.49 15.21
CA HIS A 42 -0.55 7.81 15.73
C HIS A 42 -0.75 8.91 14.67
N ARG A 43 -0.50 8.61 13.38
CA ARG A 43 -0.83 9.49 12.26
C ARG A 43 -2.34 9.61 12.07
N ARG A 44 -3.09 8.50 12.14
CA ARG A 44 -4.57 8.51 12.05
C ARG A 44 -5.21 9.38 13.14
N ARG A 45 -4.66 9.39 14.36
CA ARG A 45 -5.13 10.27 15.46
C ARG A 45 -4.80 11.75 15.28
N ARG A 46 -3.83 12.08 14.42
CA ARG A 46 -3.42 13.47 14.13
C ARG A 46 -3.91 13.96 12.77
N CYS A 47 -4.59 13.12 12.00
CA CYS A 47 -5.09 13.51 10.69
C CYS A 47 -6.38 14.35 10.88
N PRO A 48 -6.45 15.59 10.38
CA PRO A 48 -7.70 16.33 10.31
C PRO A 48 -8.76 15.54 9.50
N PRO A 49 -10.06 15.87 9.61
CA PRO A 49 -11.10 15.21 8.81
C PRO A 49 -10.68 15.16 7.33
N PRO A 50 -11.02 14.08 6.60
CA PRO A 50 -10.46 13.81 5.29
C PRO A 50 -10.64 15.02 4.36
N THR A 51 -9.59 15.81 4.21
CA THR A 51 -9.51 16.91 3.24
C THR A 51 -9.20 16.27 1.88
N GLY A 52 -10.24 15.75 1.24
CA GLY A 52 -10.14 15.10 -0.06
C GLY A 52 -11.52 14.84 -0.66
N PRO A 53 -11.60 14.50 -1.95
CA PRO A 53 -12.85 14.08 -2.57
C PRO A 53 -13.43 12.87 -1.81
N PRO A 54 -14.76 12.72 -1.77
CA PRO A 54 -15.38 11.54 -1.17
C PRO A 54 -14.87 10.27 -1.85
N LEU A 55 -14.68 9.20 -1.07
CA LEU A 55 -14.10 7.94 -1.55
C LEU A 55 -14.90 7.38 -2.74
N GLU A 56 -16.22 7.55 -2.73
CA GLU A 56 -17.11 7.13 -3.82
C GLU A 56 -16.73 7.79 -5.15
N ARG A 57 -16.36 9.07 -5.12
CA ARG A 57 -15.94 9.81 -6.31
C ARG A 57 -14.57 9.35 -6.79
N LEU A 58 -13.63 9.09 -5.88
CA LEU A 58 -12.31 8.55 -6.22
C LEU A 58 -12.44 7.18 -6.88
N VAL A 59 -13.26 6.28 -6.34
CA VAL A 59 -13.49 4.94 -6.91
C VAL A 59 -14.23 5.02 -8.25
N ALA A 60 -15.14 5.99 -8.44
CA ALA A 60 -15.78 6.22 -9.72
C ALA A 60 -14.79 6.74 -10.78
N ASP A 61 -13.95 7.70 -10.42
CA ASP A 61 -12.91 8.25 -11.30
C ASP A 61 -11.87 7.17 -11.64
N LEU A 62 -11.49 6.32 -10.69
CA LEU A 62 -10.59 5.20 -10.89
C LEU A 62 -11.15 4.20 -11.91
N ARG A 63 -12.42 3.78 -11.74
CA ARG A 63 -13.10 2.89 -12.70
C ARG A 63 -13.19 3.51 -14.08
N ARG A 64 -13.53 4.80 -14.16
CA ARG A 64 -13.59 5.53 -15.44
C ARG A 64 -12.23 5.55 -16.14
N LEU A 65 -11.15 5.86 -15.42
CA LEU A 65 -9.80 5.88 -15.98
C LEU A 65 -9.31 4.48 -16.34
N HIS A 66 -9.62 3.46 -15.54
CA HIS A 66 -9.31 2.06 -15.84
C HIS A 66 -9.92 1.66 -17.20
N HIS A 67 -11.20 1.96 -17.42
CA HIS A 67 -11.84 1.71 -18.72
C HIS A 67 -11.20 2.49 -19.87
N LEU A 68 -10.69 3.71 -19.65
CA LEU A 68 -9.96 4.46 -20.68
C LEU A 68 -8.61 3.84 -21.02
N VAL A 69 -7.92 3.27 -20.03
CA VAL A 69 -6.65 2.55 -20.23
C VAL A 69 -6.89 1.24 -20.98
N LEU A 70 -7.93 0.48 -20.61
CA LEU A 70 -8.33 -0.74 -21.32
C LEU A 70 -8.81 -0.45 -22.73
N ALA A 71 -9.63 0.59 -22.93
CA ALA A 71 -10.10 1.00 -24.24
C ALA A 71 -8.99 1.58 -25.14
N ALA A 72 -7.80 1.85 -24.60
CA ALA A 72 -6.62 2.20 -25.39
C ALA A 72 -5.84 0.96 -25.88
N HIS A 73 -6.23 -0.26 -25.49
CA HIS A 73 -5.68 -1.48 -26.06
C HIS A 73 -6.30 -1.78 -27.45
N PRO A 74 -5.52 -2.39 -28.38
CA PRO A 74 -6.03 -2.84 -29.67
C PRO A 74 -7.28 -3.73 -29.50
N PRO A 75 -8.32 -3.57 -30.34
CA PRO A 75 -8.31 -2.95 -31.68
C PRO A 75 -8.71 -1.46 -31.74
N ALA A 76 -8.60 -0.71 -30.63
CA ALA A 76 -8.98 0.70 -30.60
C ALA A 76 -8.12 1.61 -31.51
N PRO A 77 -8.66 2.75 -31.99
CA PRO A 77 -7.92 3.71 -32.80
C PRO A 77 -6.66 4.22 -32.07
N PRO A 78 -5.54 4.44 -32.79
CA PRO A 78 -4.27 4.82 -32.17
C PRO A 78 -4.42 6.14 -31.41
N THR A 79 -4.17 6.10 -30.09
CA THR A 79 -4.16 7.30 -29.26
C THR A 79 -2.80 8.00 -29.38
N THR A 80 -2.79 9.33 -29.27
CA THR A 80 -1.53 10.08 -29.26
C THR A 80 -0.72 9.73 -28.00
N ARG A 81 0.61 9.69 -28.12
CA ARG A 81 1.52 9.40 -26.98
C ARG A 81 1.25 10.33 -25.79
N VAL A 82 0.99 11.61 -26.07
CA VAL A 82 0.66 12.61 -25.04
C VAL A 82 -0.64 12.27 -24.31
N ARG A 83 -1.69 11.85 -25.04
CA ARG A 83 -2.95 11.42 -24.43
C ARG A 83 -2.77 10.19 -23.55
N ARG A 84 -2.02 9.18 -24.03
CA ARG A 84 -1.74 7.97 -23.25
C ARG A 84 -1.00 8.30 -21.95
N LEU A 85 0.03 9.14 -22.03
CA LEU A 85 0.78 9.59 -20.87
C LEU A 85 -0.10 10.36 -19.87
N ALA A 86 -0.93 11.28 -20.34
CA ALA A 86 -1.83 12.05 -19.50
C ALA A 86 -2.86 11.16 -18.78
N VAL A 87 -3.44 10.18 -19.48
CA VAL A 87 -4.38 9.21 -18.88
C VAL A 87 -3.70 8.37 -17.81
N LEU A 88 -2.49 7.86 -18.06
CA LEU A 88 -1.75 7.05 -17.10
C LEU A 88 -1.29 7.86 -15.87
N ALA A 89 -0.83 9.10 -16.08
CA ALA A 89 -0.48 10.00 -14.97
C ALA A 89 -1.72 10.28 -14.10
N ALA A 90 -2.85 10.61 -14.71
CA ALA A 90 -4.10 10.82 -13.98
C ALA A 90 -4.58 9.55 -13.26
N TYR A 91 -4.39 8.38 -13.86
CA TYR A 91 -4.69 7.09 -13.23
C TYR A 91 -3.86 6.88 -11.97
N ASP A 92 -2.54 7.12 -12.04
CA ASP A 92 -1.64 6.96 -10.90
C ASP A 92 -1.99 7.92 -9.76
N ASP A 93 -2.34 9.17 -10.08
CA ASP A 93 -2.76 10.16 -9.08
C ASP A 93 -4.04 9.73 -8.35
N VAL A 94 -5.04 9.25 -9.09
CA VAL A 94 -6.31 8.78 -8.51
C VAL A 94 -6.11 7.48 -7.72
N LEU A 95 -5.27 6.57 -8.21
CA LEU A 95 -4.93 5.33 -7.51
C LEU A 95 -4.27 5.64 -6.16
N LEU A 96 -3.26 6.53 -6.13
CA LEU A 96 -2.60 6.96 -4.90
C LEU A 96 -3.54 7.75 -3.97
N ALA A 97 -4.45 8.56 -4.51
CA ALA A 97 -5.47 9.25 -3.70
C ALA A 97 -6.43 8.25 -3.05
N THR A 98 -6.83 7.21 -3.78
CA THR A 98 -7.71 6.14 -3.27
C THR A 98 -7.01 5.33 -2.19
N CYS A 99 -5.74 4.93 -2.42
CA CYS A 99 -4.91 4.27 -1.39
C CYS A 99 -4.85 5.10 -0.10
N ARG A 100 -4.59 6.41 -0.20
CA ARG A 100 -4.58 7.30 0.98
C ARG A 100 -5.94 7.37 1.68
N ALA A 101 -7.03 7.43 0.93
CA ALA A 101 -8.39 7.48 1.48
C ALA A 101 -8.76 6.21 2.25
N VAL A 102 -8.28 5.04 1.82
CA VAL A 102 -8.47 3.76 2.51
C VAL A 102 -7.42 3.52 3.60
N GLY A 103 -6.39 4.37 3.67
CA GLY A 103 -5.35 4.34 4.69
C GLY A 103 -4.21 3.36 4.39
N ILE A 104 -3.95 3.09 3.10
CA ILE A 104 -2.72 2.48 2.60
C ILE A 104 -1.68 3.60 2.49
N ASP A 105 -0.81 3.65 3.49
CA ASP A 105 0.17 4.73 3.62
C ASP A 105 1.42 4.52 2.78
N ASP A 106 1.70 3.33 2.23
CA ASP A 106 2.92 3.06 1.46
C ASP A 106 2.72 2.09 0.29
N PRO A 107 1.93 2.48 -0.74
CA PRO A 107 1.71 1.66 -1.90
C PRO A 107 2.99 1.57 -2.76
N PRO A 108 3.28 0.41 -3.38
CA PRO A 108 4.46 0.20 -4.24
C PRO A 108 4.62 1.26 -5.34
N LEU A 109 3.52 1.81 -5.85
CA LEU A 109 3.52 2.82 -6.91
C LEU A 109 4.13 4.16 -6.48
N ARG A 110 4.12 4.53 -5.19
CA ARG A 110 4.52 5.88 -4.76
C ARG A 110 5.95 6.22 -5.14
N ALA A 111 6.90 5.34 -4.83
CA ALA A 111 8.32 5.57 -5.12
C ALA A 111 8.56 5.84 -6.62
N TRP A 112 7.88 5.08 -7.49
CA TRP A 112 7.98 5.25 -8.94
C TRP A 112 7.38 6.57 -9.46
N VAL A 113 6.35 7.08 -8.79
CA VAL A 113 5.75 8.39 -9.12
C VAL A 113 6.66 9.52 -8.69
N GLU A 114 7.26 9.41 -7.50
CA GLU A 114 8.19 10.41 -6.94
C GLU A 114 9.50 10.48 -7.75
N ASP A 115 10.07 9.34 -8.14
CA ASP A 115 11.31 9.27 -8.91
C ASP A 115 11.12 9.63 -10.39
N GLY A 116 10.03 9.16 -11.01
CA GLY A 116 9.81 9.25 -12.47
C GLY A 116 8.94 10.43 -12.93
N GLY A 117 8.27 11.13 -12.02
CA GLY A 117 7.35 12.22 -12.33
C GLY A 117 6.26 11.82 -13.34
N THR A 118 5.82 12.74 -14.20
CA THR A 118 4.81 12.44 -15.23
C THR A 118 5.39 11.69 -16.44
N ALA A 119 6.68 11.89 -16.75
CA ALA A 119 7.36 11.24 -17.87
C ALA A 119 7.50 9.72 -17.67
N GLY A 120 7.70 9.29 -16.42
CA GLY A 120 7.82 7.88 -16.05
C GLY A 120 6.52 7.08 -16.13
N ALA A 121 5.37 7.69 -16.43
CA ALA A 121 4.07 7.00 -16.47
C ALA A 121 3.98 5.84 -17.48
N LEU A 122 4.87 5.83 -18.48
CA LEU A 122 4.98 4.78 -19.52
C LEU A 122 6.07 3.75 -19.23
N ASP A 123 6.76 3.85 -18.08
CA ASP A 123 7.82 2.92 -17.73
C ASP A 123 7.27 1.55 -17.29
N ALA A 124 7.88 0.48 -17.76
CA ALA A 124 7.42 -0.89 -17.49
C ALA A 124 7.55 -1.26 -16.00
N GLY A 125 8.54 -0.71 -15.29
CA GLY A 125 8.69 -0.91 -13.85
C GLY A 125 7.52 -0.29 -13.06
N ARG A 126 7.08 0.88 -13.50
CA ARG A 126 5.91 1.57 -12.94
C ARG A 126 4.60 0.86 -13.27
N ASP A 127 4.46 0.28 -14.46
CA ASP A 127 3.30 -0.54 -14.82
C ASP A 127 3.12 -1.73 -13.85
N LEU A 128 4.23 -2.40 -13.51
CA LEU A 128 4.20 -3.47 -12.50
C LEU A 128 3.86 -2.95 -11.10
N ALA A 129 4.42 -1.80 -10.72
CA ALA A 129 4.13 -1.17 -9.42
C ALA A 129 2.64 -0.76 -9.30
N ARG A 130 2.03 -0.34 -10.42
CA ARG A 130 0.60 -0.05 -10.54
C ARG A 130 -0.22 -1.31 -10.28
N LEU A 131 0.05 -2.42 -10.98
CA LEU A 131 -0.64 -3.69 -10.78
C LEU A 131 -0.55 -4.20 -9.32
N ARG A 132 0.62 -4.07 -8.69
CA ARG A 132 0.78 -4.43 -7.26
C ARG A 132 -0.04 -3.54 -6.33
N THR A 133 -0.11 -2.26 -6.64
CA THR A 133 -0.89 -1.28 -5.87
C THR A 133 -2.39 -1.50 -6.04
N GLU A 134 -2.83 -1.86 -7.23
CA GLU A 134 -4.21 -2.29 -7.50
C GLU A 134 -4.58 -3.51 -6.68
N ALA A 135 -3.74 -4.55 -6.69
CA ALA A 135 -3.96 -5.75 -5.88
C ALA A 135 -4.04 -5.44 -4.38
N GLU A 136 -3.15 -4.56 -3.86
CA GLU A 136 -3.21 -4.12 -2.48
C GLU A 136 -4.51 -3.37 -2.16
N LEU A 137 -4.96 -2.50 -3.07
CA LEU A 137 -6.23 -1.80 -2.93
C LEU A 137 -7.41 -2.78 -2.92
N GLU A 138 -7.39 -3.82 -3.75
CA GLU A 138 -8.44 -4.85 -3.77
C GLU A 138 -8.52 -5.65 -2.47
N THR A 139 -7.39 -5.90 -1.79
CA THR A 139 -7.40 -6.56 -0.46
C THR A 139 -8.16 -5.77 0.61
N THR A 140 -8.36 -4.46 0.41
CA THR A 140 -9.15 -3.61 1.31
C THR A 140 -10.65 -3.64 1.01
N GLY A 141 -11.08 -4.35 -0.04
CA GLY A 141 -12.47 -4.46 -0.48
C GLY A 141 -12.88 -3.47 -1.57
N VAL A 142 -11.99 -2.60 -2.03
CA VAL A 142 -12.24 -1.69 -3.16
C VAL A 142 -11.91 -2.43 -4.47
N ARG A 143 -12.93 -2.91 -5.17
CA ARG A 143 -12.76 -3.54 -6.49
C ARG A 143 -12.57 -2.51 -7.60
N ILE A 144 -11.51 -2.68 -8.38
CA ILE A 144 -11.21 -1.85 -9.56
C ILE A 144 -11.81 -2.52 -10.80
N ASP A 145 -11.70 -3.84 -10.90
CA ASP A 145 -12.26 -4.63 -12.00
C ASP A 145 -13.72 -5.05 -11.69
N PRO A 146 -14.72 -4.73 -12.53
CA PRO A 146 -16.00 -5.44 -12.49
C PRO A 146 -15.74 -6.94 -12.70
N PRO A 147 -16.59 -7.85 -12.19
CA PRO A 147 -16.44 -9.26 -12.54
C PRO A 147 -16.57 -9.35 -14.06
N GLY A 148 -15.47 -9.66 -14.75
CA GLY A 148 -15.53 -10.08 -16.14
C GLY A 148 -16.57 -11.20 -16.27
N PRO A 149 -17.27 -11.31 -17.41
CA PRO A 149 -18.19 -12.42 -17.60
C PRO A 149 -17.43 -13.70 -17.27
N ALA A 150 -17.91 -14.43 -16.26
CA ALA A 150 -17.35 -15.71 -15.88
C ALA A 150 -17.23 -16.51 -17.19
N ALA A 151 -16.01 -16.91 -17.52
CA ALA A 151 -15.79 -17.78 -18.67
C ALA A 151 -16.71 -18.99 -18.50
N ALA A 152 -17.75 -19.04 -19.31
CA ALA A 152 -18.73 -20.11 -19.38
C ALA A 152 -18.20 -21.21 -20.29
#